data_AF-A0A182G9M9-F1
#
_entry.id   AF-A0A182G9M9-F1
#
_cell.length_a   1.000
_cell.length_b   1.000
_cell.length_c   1.000
_cell.angle_alpha   90.00
_cell.angle_beta   90.00
_cell.angle_gamma   90.00
#
_symmetry.space_group_name_H-M   'P 1'
#
loop_
_entity.id
_entity.type
_entity.pdbx_description
1 polymer ?
#
loop_
_entity_poly.entity_id
_entity_poly.type
_entity_poly.pdbx_seq_one_letter_code
_entity_poly.pdbx_strand_id
1 'polypeptide(L)'
;MSDKKWLYAVGAVCFLGVYLAAGTGLLLLWEEDWNFFDGYYFCFITMTTIGFGDLVPSKPNYMLLCTLYILVGLALTSTIIELVRRQYAQSWQKLQALSGPLADTLRRLGESAGTGIDVTALHNDLRRVLTVVSMPRRHGSKKNDPSEMAALEAITNAILQDIKEKQESKEPPKVVQIVIYESSV
;
A
#
# COMPACT_ATOMS: atom_id res chain seq x y z
N MET A 1 -8.91 -1.17 -16.20
CA MET A 1 -7.63 -1.09 -16.97
C MET A 1 -6.44 -0.67 -16.09
N SER A 2 -6.64 -0.47 -14.78
CA SER A 2 -5.63 -0.01 -13.81
C SER A 2 -4.86 -1.14 -13.13
N ASP A 3 -5.46 -2.34 -13.05
CA ASP A 3 -5.03 -3.39 -12.12
C ASP A 3 -3.75 -4.11 -12.55
N LYS A 4 -3.37 -4.01 -13.83
CA LYS A 4 -2.16 -4.66 -14.35
C LYS A 4 -0.90 -3.78 -14.23
N LYS A 5 -1.03 -2.46 -14.10
CA LYS A 5 0.12 -1.53 -14.09
C LYS A 5 1.02 -1.73 -12.88
N TRP A 6 0.40 -1.96 -11.72
CA TRP A 6 1.13 -2.28 -10.50
C TRP A 6 1.85 -3.62 -10.61
N LEU A 7 1.24 -4.62 -11.26
CA LEU A 7 1.89 -5.90 -11.53
C LEU A 7 3.15 -5.75 -12.41
N TYR A 8 3.13 -4.87 -13.43
CA TYR A 8 4.33 -4.59 -14.23
C TYR A 8 5.43 -3.91 -13.41
N ALA A 9 5.06 -3.00 -12.49
CA ALA A 9 6.04 -2.36 -11.60
C ALA A 9 6.67 -3.37 -10.64
N VAL A 10 5.86 -4.24 -10.02
CA VAL A 10 6.35 -5.33 -9.16
C VAL A 10 7.21 -6.30 -9.97
N GLY A 11 6.77 -6.68 -11.18
CA GLY A 11 7.54 -7.54 -12.08
C GLY A 11 8.89 -6.95 -12.47
N ALA A 12 8.98 -5.63 -12.71
CA ALA A 12 10.23 -4.95 -13.01
C ALA A 12 11.22 -4.97 -11.82
N VAL A 13 10.71 -4.81 -10.59
CA VAL A 13 11.53 -4.92 -9.38
C VAL A 13 12.00 -6.36 -9.16
N CYS A 14 11.13 -7.35 -9.36
CA CYS A 14 11.53 -8.76 -9.32
C CYS A 14 12.58 -9.09 -10.39
N PHE A 15 12.42 -8.57 -11.60
CA PHE A 15 13.39 -8.72 -12.68
C PHE A 15 14.76 -8.12 -12.31
N LEU A 16 14.78 -6.95 -11.68
CA LEU A 16 16.02 -6.35 -11.15
C LEU A 16 16.67 -7.22 -10.07
N GLY A 17 15.87 -7.81 -9.17
CA GLY A 17 16.37 -8.74 -8.14
C GLY A 17 16.98 -10.01 -8.75
N VAL A 18 16.36 -10.56 -9.79
CA VAL A 18 16.91 -11.70 -10.55
C VAL A 18 18.18 -11.31 -11.28
N TYR A 19 18.22 -10.11 -11.87
CA TYR A 19 19.44 -9.56 -12.46
C TYR A 19 20.55 -9.47 -11.41
N LEU A 20 20.32 -8.87 -10.24
CA LEU A 20 21.31 -8.83 -9.17
C LEU A 20 21.80 -10.24 -8.78
N ALA A 21 20.89 -11.19 -8.58
CA ALA A 21 21.25 -12.58 -8.26
C ALA A 21 22.09 -13.28 -9.34
N ALA A 22 21.84 -12.98 -10.63
CA ALA A 22 22.66 -13.50 -11.72
C ALA A 22 24.10 -12.92 -11.69
N GLY A 23 24.23 -11.63 -11.39
CA GLY A 23 25.54 -10.97 -11.20
C GLY A 23 26.30 -11.54 -10.01
N THR A 24 25.60 -11.81 -8.91
CA THR A 24 26.13 -12.50 -7.74
C THR A 24 26.64 -13.89 -8.09
N GLY A 25 25.87 -14.68 -8.86
CA GLY A 25 26.31 -15.99 -9.32
C GLY A 25 27.60 -15.93 -10.14
N LEU A 26 27.76 -14.90 -10.98
CA LEU A 26 28.99 -14.69 -11.75
C LEU A 26 30.18 -14.32 -10.84
N LEU A 27 29.96 -13.50 -9.81
CA LEU A 27 31.00 -13.11 -8.85
C LEU A 27 31.44 -14.29 -7.98
N LEU A 28 30.54 -15.16 -7.54
CA LEU A 28 30.90 -16.38 -6.80
C LEU A 28 31.78 -17.34 -7.62
N LEU A 29 31.68 -17.32 -8.96
CA LEU A 29 32.56 -18.10 -9.82
C LEU A 29 33.96 -17.50 -9.93
N TRP A 30 34.12 -16.20 -9.62
CA TRP A 30 35.40 -15.49 -9.70
C TRP A 30 36.09 -15.33 -8.35
N GLU A 31 35.30 -15.18 -7.29
CA GLU A 31 35.73 -14.99 -5.91
C GLU A 31 35.22 -16.17 -5.06
N GLU A 32 36.10 -17.14 -4.81
CA GLU A 32 35.76 -18.34 -4.02
C GLU A 32 35.57 -18.03 -2.53
N ASP A 33 36.13 -16.92 -2.05
CA ASP A 33 36.06 -16.49 -0.65
C ASP A 33 34.74 -15.77 -0.28
N TRP A 34 33.88 -15.51 -1.27
CA TRP A 34 32.63 -14.76 -1.07
C TRP A 34 31.42 -15.67 -0.92
N ASN A 35 30.57 -15.37 0.06
CA ASN A 35 29.26 -16.01 0.14
C ASN A 35 28.30 -15.35 -0.86
N PHE A 36 27.17 -16.02 -1.12
CA PHE A 36 26.11 -15.46 -1.96
C PHE A 36 25.60 -14.11 -1.44
N PHE A 37 25.49 -13.96 -0.12
CA PHE A 37 25.09 -12.69 0.48
C PHE A 37 26.12 -11.59 0.25
N ASP A 38 27.41 -11.89 0.30
CA ASP A 38 28.49 -10.91 0.10
C ASP A 38 28.49 -10.42 -1.36
N GLY A 39 28.35 -11.33 -2.32
CA GLY A 39 28.24 -10.99 -3.73
C GLY A 39 26.95 -10.25 -4.09
N TYR A 40 25.81 -10.59 -3.46
CA TYR A 40 24.55 -9.87 -3.65
C TYR A 40 24.60 -8.48 -3.04
N TYR A 41 25.17 -8.37 -1.84
CA TYR A 41 25.40 -7.10 -1.17
C TYR A 41 26.27 -6.19 -2.03
N PHE A 42 27.43 -6.68 -2.50
CA PHE A 42 28.32 -5.94 -3.38
C PHE A 42 27.59 -5.42 -4.63
N CYS A 43 26.91 -6.30 -5.39
CA CYS A 43 26.16 -5.89 -6.58
C CYS A 43 25.09 -4.83 -6.26
N PHE A 44 24.38 -4.99 -5.14
CA PHE A 44 23.34 -4.06 -4.72
C PHE A 44 23.90 -2.69 -4.33
N ILE A 45 24.95 -2.61 -3.49
CA ILE A 45 25.52 -1.34 -3.05
C ILE A 45 26.19 -0.57 -4.19
N THR A 46 26.81 -1.27 -5.16
CA THR A 46 27.42 -0.64 -6.32
C THR A 46 26.36 -0.13 -7.29
N MET A 47 25.31 -0.91 -7.56
CA MET A 47 24.20 -0.50 -8.44
C MET A 47 23.39 0.66 -7.85
N THR A 48 23.16 0.66 -6.52
CA THR A 48 22.49 1.77 -5.82
C THR A 48 23.38 2.99 -5.66
N THR A 49 24.63 2.94 -6.14
CA THR A 49 25.64 4.02 -6.03
C THR A 49 25.97 4.42 -4.59
N ILE A 50 25.65 3.56 -3.61
CA ILE A 50 26.04 3.76 -2.20
C ILE A 50 27.54 3.53 -2.06
N GLY A 51 28.04 2.40 -2.58
CA GLY A 51 29.46 2.13 -2.79
C GLY A 51 30.35 2.24 -1.54
N PHE A 52 30.02 1.53 -0.46
CA PHE A 52 30.83 1.56 0.78
C PHE A 52 32.29 1.12 0.59
N GLY A 53 32.54 0.19 -0.34
CA GLY A 53 33.90 -0.26 -0.68
C GLY A 53 34.54 -1.20 0.35
N ASP A 54 33.73 -1.79 1.22
CA ASP A 54 34.11 -2.81 2.21
C ASP A 54 34.37 -4.17 1.57
N LEU A 55 33.62 -4.51 0.52
CA LEU A 55 33.82 -5.69 -0.32
C LEU A 55 34.19 -5.25 -1.74
N VAL A 56 35.32 -5.74 -2.24
CA VAL A 56 35.83 -5.42 -3.59
C VAL A 56 36.41 -6.69 -4.22
N PRO A 57 36.12 -6.99 -5.51
CA PRO A 57 36.71 -8.14 -6.20
C PRO A 57 38.24 -8.06 -6.18
N SER A 58 38.90 -9.14 -5.79
CA SER A 58 40.36 -9.25 -5.74
C SER A 58 40.96 -9.48 -7.12
N LYS A 59 40.19 -9.99 -8.09
CA LYS A 59 40.67 -10.31 -9.44
C LYS A 59 40.51 -9.10 -10.41
N PRO A 60 41.59 -8.35 -10.73
CA PRO A 60 41.50 -7.19 -11.63
C PRO A 60 41.06 -7.55 -13.06
N ASN A 61 41.33 -8.78 -13.50
CA ASN A 61 40.99 -9.24 -14.86
C ASN A 61 39.48 -9.27 -15.13
N TYR A 62 38.66 -9.47 -14.09
CA TYR A 62 37.20 -9.52 -14.21
C TYR A 62 36.51 -8.22 -13.78
N MET A 63 37.27 -7.26 -13.25
CA MET A 63 36.77 -5.99 -12.75
C MET A 63 36.14 -5.14 -13.86
N LEU A 64 36.69 -5.19 -15.09
CA LEU A 64 36.11 -4.51 -16.25
C LEU A 64 34.74 -5.10 -16.62
N LEU A 65 34.61 -6.43 -16.65
CA LEU A 65 33.34 -7.11 -16.93
C LEU A 65 32.31 -6.81 -15.84
N CYS A 66 32.73 -6.84 -14.57
CA CYS A 66 31.90 -6.44 -13.44
C CYS A 66 31.40 -4.99 -13.58
N THR A 67 32.28 -4.07 -13.97
CA THR A 67 31.91 -2.66 -14.16
C THR A 67 30.88 -2.49 -15.29
N LEU A 68 31.09 -3.16 -16.43
CA LEU A 68 30.13 -3.15 -17.54
C LEU A 68 28.77 -3.73 -17.14
N TYR A 69 28.77 -4.80 -16.34
CA TYR A 69 27.56 -5.40 -15.81
C TYR A 69 26.78 -4.43 -14.91
N ILE A 70 27.46 -3.75 -14.00
CA ILE A 70 26.83 -2.77 -13.11
C ILE A 70 26.30 -1.57 -13.91
N LEU A 71 27.01 -1.11 -14.96
CA LEU A 71 26.55 -0.03 -15.83
C LEU A 71 25.21 -0.37 -16.50
N VAL A 72 25.05 -1.59 -17.02
CA VAL A 72 23.77 -2.06 -17.58
C VAL A 72 22.70 -2.10 -16.50
N GLY A 73 23.05 -2.57 -15.30
CA GLY A 73 22.17 -2.56 -14.13
C GLY A 73 21.68 -1.17 -13.72
N LEU A 74 22.55 -0.16 -13.84
CA LEU A 74 22.21 1.24 -13.57
C LEU A 74 21.15 1.77 -14.54
N ALA A 75 21.26 1.41 -15.83
CA ALA A 75 20.28 1.77 -16.85
C ALA A 75 18.91 1.13 -16.57
N LEU A 76 18.89 -0.13 -16.13
CA LEU A 76 17.66 -0.81 -15.68
C LEU A 76 17.06 -0.10 -14.46
N THR A 77 17.88 0.25 -13.48
CA THR A 77 17.47 0.98 -12.28
C THR A 77 16.86 2.34 -12.63
N SER A 78 17.47 3.08 -13.56
CA SER A 78 16.95 4.36 -14.07
C SER A 78 15.54 4.18 -14.65
N THR A 79 15.32 3.13 -15.43
CA THR A 79 14.00 2.80 -16.00
C THR A 79 12.97 2.50 -14.90
N ILE A 80 13.36 1.77 -13.86
CA ILE A 80 12.48 1.46 -12.72
C ILE A 80 12.11 2.72 -11.95
N ILE A 81 13.08 3.60 -11.69
CA ILE A 81 12.84 4.90 -11.04
C ILE A 81 11.86 5.74 -11.86
N GLU A 82 12.00 5.74 -13.19
CA GLU A 82 11.07 6.41 -14.09
C GLU A 82 9.64 5.86 -13.92
N LEU A 83 9.47 4.54 -13.88
CA LEU A 83 8.15 3.92 -13.67
C LEU A 83 7.56 4.27 -12.29
N VAL A 84 8.36 4.19 -11.23
CA VAL A 84 7.93 4.49 -9.87
C VAL A 84 7.51 5.95 -9.75
N ARG A 85 8.31 6.89 -10.27
CA ARG A 85 7.98 8.32 -10.25
C ARG A 85 6.70 8.62 -11.03
N ARG A 86 6.45 7.97 -12.18
CA ARG A 86 5.17 8.12 -12.91
C ARG A 86 3.98 7.65 -12.06
N GLN A 87 4.12 6.50 -11.41
CA GLN A 87 3.08 5.95 -10.54
C GLN A 87 2.83 6.84 -9.32
N TYR A 88 3.91 7.35 -8.71
CA TYR A 88 3.83 8.26 -7.57
C TYR A 88 3.17 9.58 -7.96
N ALA A 89 3.58 10.21 -9.07
CA ALA A 89 2.97 11.44 -9.57
C ALA A 89 1.47 11.28 -9.85
N GLN A 90 1.06 10.18 -10.48
CA GLN A 90 -0.37 9.89 -10.71
C GLN A 90 -1.15 9.70 -9.40
N SER A 91 -0.55 9.04 -8.41
CA SER A 91 -1.18 8.82 -7.11
C SER A 91 -1.30 10.13 -6.34
N TRP A 92 -0.27 10.98 -6.43
CA TRP A 92 -0.24 12.30 -5.80
C TRP A 92 -1.26 13.27 -6.42
N GLN A 93 -1.39 13.27 -7.75
CA GLN A 93 -2.40 14.09 -8.44
C GLN A 93 -3.83 13.73 -8.04
N LYS A 94 -4.13 12.44 -7.82
CA LYS A 94 -5.44 12.01 -7.32
C LYS A 94 -5.72 12.55 -5.92
N LEU A 95 -4.72 12.51 -5.04
CA LEU A 95 -4.84 13.06 -3.68
C LEU A 95 -5.03 14.58 -3.71
N GLN A 96 -4.28 15.29 -4.57
CA GLN A 96 -4.44 16.73 -4.72
C GLN A 96 -5.82 17.11 -5.30
N ALA A 97 -6.29 16.37 -6.31
CA ALA A 97 -7.64 16.55 -6.86
C ALA A 97 -8.76 16.28 -5.85
N LEU A 98 -8.51 15.51 -4.78
CA LEU A 98 -9.44 15.27 -3.68
C LEU A 98 -9.36 16.34 -2.59
N SER A 99 -8.16 16.88 -2.34
CA SER A 99 -7.96 17.93 -1.34
C SER A 99 -8.72 19.23 -1.66
N GLY A 100 -8.90 19.57 -2.95
CA GLY A 100 -9.69 20.72 -3.38
C GLY A 100 -11.17 20.62 -2.99
N PRO A 101 -11.92 19.62 -3.50
CA PRO A 101 -13.32 19.39 -3.15
C PRO A 101 -13.55 19.24 -1.64
N LEU A 102 -12.62 18.58 -0.93
CA LEU A 102 -12.69 18.46 0.52
C LEU A 102 -12.53 19.83 1.20
N ALA A 103 -11.56 20.65 0.76
CA ALA A 103 -11.36 22.00 1.28
C ALA A 103 -12.58 22.89 1.02
N ASP A 104 -13.20 22.80 -0.16
CA ASP A 104 -14.42 23.52 -0.49
C ASP A 104 -15.59 23.09 0.40
N THR A 105 -15.75 21.79 0.65
CA THR A 105 -16.78 21.31 1.58
C THR A 105 -16.54 21.82 3.01
N LEU A 106 -15.31 21.73 3.52
CA LEU A 106 -14.95 22.26 4.84
C LEU A 106 -15.16 23.77 4.93
N ARG A 107 -14.87 24.53 3.87
CA ARG A 107 -15.09 25.98 3.81
C ARG A 107 -16.58 26.34 3.88
N ARG A 108 -17.43 25.65 3.10
CA ARG A 108 -18.89 25.84 3.12
C ARG A 108 -19.51 25.43 4.46
N LEU A 109 -18.92 24.42 5.12
CA LEU A 109 -19.29 24.02 6.47
C LEU A 109 -18.89 25.06 7.52
N GLY A 110 -17.71 25.68 7.41
CA GLY A 110 -17.31 26.79 8.29
C GLY A 110 -18.23 28.01 8.14
N GLU A 111 -18.64 28.33 6.91
CA GLU A 111 -19.65 29.39 6.65
C GLU A 111 -21.03 29.02 7.22
N SER A 112 -21.43 27.74 7.18
CA SER A 112 -22.71 27.27 7.74
C SER A 112 -22.70 27.10 9.25
N ALA A 113 -21.55 26.78 9.85
CA ALA A 113 -21.36 26.59 11.29
C ALA A 113 -21.60 27.87 12.11
N GLY A 114 -21.62 29.05 11.48
CA GLY A 114 -22.13 30.28 12.10
C GLY A 114 -23.64 30.26 12.41
N THR A 115 -24.39 29.28 11.89
CA THR A 115 -25.88 29.27 11.97
C THR A 115 -26.48 28.01 12.60
N GLY A 116 -25.68 27.11 13.18
CA GLY A 116 -26.18 25.91 13.89
C GLY A 116 -25.69 24.61 13.25
N ILE A 117 -25.21 23.71 14.11
CA ILE A 117 -24.45 22.52 13.72
C ILE A 117 -25.39 21.38 13.30
N ASP A 118 -25.36 20.99 12.03
CA ASP A 118 -26.01 19.76 11.55
C ASP A 118 -24.95 18.69 11.20
N VAL A 119 -24.39 18.04 12.23
CA VAL A 119 -23.37 16.98 12.15
C VAL A 119 -23.82 15.82 11.24
N THR A 120 -25.13 15.63 11.13
CA THR A 120 -25.79 14.60 10.33
C THR A 120 -25.60 14.81 8.82
N ALA A 121 -25.64 16.06 8.35
CA ALA A 121 -25.38 16.39 6.94
C ALA A 121 -23.90 16.14 6.59
N LEU A 122 -22.99 16.53 7.48
CA LEU A 122 -21.55 16.30 7.34
C LEU A 122 -21.21 14.81 7.27
N HIS A 123 -21.81 13.98 8.14
CA HIS A 123 -21.56 12.54 8.14
C HIS A 123 -22.03 11.89 6.84
N ASN A 124 -23.17 12.31 6.28
CA ASN A 124 -23.70 11.76 5.04
C ASN A 124 -22.87 12.14 3.81
N ASP A 125 -22.35 13.37 3.75
CA ASP A 125 -21.51 13.82 2.63
C ASP A 125 -20.09 13.26 2.71
N LEU A 126 -19.51 13.18 3.91
CA LEU A 126 -18.22 12.52 4.12
C LEU A 126 -18.31 11.04 3.75
N ARG A 127 -19.43 10.39 4.10
CA ARG A 127 -19.72 9.01 3.70
C ARG A 127 -19.74 8.91 2.19
N ARG A 128 -20.44 9.78 1.44
CA ARG A 128 -20.45 9.76 -0.04
C ARG A 128 -19.07 9.90 -0.66
N VAL A 129 -18.24 10.82 -0.17
CA VAL A 129 -16.86 11.00 -0.68
C VAL A 129 -16.01 9.75 -0.37
N LEU A 130 -16.12 9.21 0.84
CA LEU A 130 -15.51 7.93 1.18
C LEU A 130 -16.07 6.76 0.36
N THR A 131 -17.34 6.76 -0.05
CA THR A 131 -17.88 5.72 -0.94
C THR A 131 -17.30 5.83 -2.35
N VAL A 132 -17.15 7.05 -2.88
CA VAL A 132 -16.53 7.27 -4.20
C VAL A 132 -15.05 6.87 -4.21
N VAL A 133 -14.34 7.06 -3.09
CA VAL A 133 -12.93 6.65 -2.93
C VAL A 133 -12.81 5.15 -2.61
N SER A 134 -13.74 4.58 -1.83
CA SER A 134 -13.72 3.16 -1.45
C SER A 134 -14.28 2.23 -2.52
N MET A 135 -15.00 2.75 -3.52
CA MET A 135 -15.43 1.95 -4.67
C MET A 135 -14.20 1.39 -5.38
N PRO A 136 -13.89 0.09 -5.21
CA PRO A 136 -12.92 -0.53 -6.09
C PRO A 136 -13.63 -0.55 -7.43
N ARG A 137 -13.00 0.01 -8.46
CA ARG A 137 -13.49 -0.13 -9.83
C ARG A 137 -13.35 -1.60 -10.22
N ARG A 138 -14.29 -2.44 -9.75
CA ARG A 138 -14.35 -3.89 -9.94
C ARG A 138 -14.65 -4.13 -11.41
N HIS A 139 -13.58 -4.21 -12.21
CA HIS A 139 -13.64 -4.78 -13.53
C HIS A 139 -13.75 -6.30 -13.37
N GLY A 140 -14.97 -6.78 -13.38
CA GLY A 140 -15.28 -8.20 -13.33
C GLY A 140 -16.65 -8.44 -13.94
N SER A 141 -16.71 -8.47 -15.27
CA SER A 141 -17.78 -9.21 -15.95
C SER A 141 -17.54 -10.68 -15.63
N LYS A 142 -18.27 -11.21 -14.64
CA LYS A 142 -18.43 -12.64 -14.43
C LYS A 142 -19.89 -12.88 -14.06
N LYS A 143 -20.53 -13.75 -14.85
CA LYS A 143 -21.93 -14.20 -14.81
C LYS A 143 -22.56 -14.14 -13.41
N ASN A 144 -23.74 -13.53 -13.34
CA ASN A 144 -24.69 -13.71 -12.24
C ASN A 144 -25.09 -15.20 -12.20
N ASP A 145 -24.53 -15.96 -11.27
CA ASP A 145 -25.00 -17.31 -10.95
C ASP A 145 -26.13 -17.17 -9.92
N PRO A 146 -27.35 -17.67 -10.18
CA PRO A 146 -28.50 -17.57 -9.26
C PRO A 146 -28.25 -18.19 -7.87
N SER A 147 -27.26 -19.07 -7.76
CA SER A 147 -26.90 -19.76 -6.51
C SER A 147 -26.22 -18.86 -5.47
N GLU A 148 -25.45 -17.84 -5.87
CA GLU A 148 -24.78 -16.95 -4.90
C GLU A 148 -25.78 -16.01 -4.21
N MET A 149 -26.85 -15.62 -4.91
CA MET A 149 -27.89 -14.75 -4.38
C MET A 149 -28.74 -15.48 -3.32
N ALA A 150 -29.06 -16.76 -3.55
CA ALA A 150 -29.73 -17.61 -2.56
C ALA A 150 -28.86 -17.88 -1.31
N ALA A 151 -27.55 -18.08 -1.51
CA ALA A 151 -26.61 -18.26 -0.41
C ALA A 151 -26.49 -16.98 0.44
N LEU A 152 -26.50 -15.80 -0.20
CA LEU A 152 -26.42 -14.52 0.48
C LEU A 152 -27.68 -14.21 1.30
N GLU A 153 -28.86 -14.54 0.77
CA GLU A 153 -30.12 -14.42 1.52
C GLU A 153 -30.16 -15.35 2.73
N ALA A 154 -29.68 -16.59 2.59
CA ALA A 154 -29.59 -17.54 3.70
C ALA A 154 -28.66 -17.04 4.82
N ILE A 155 -27.47 -16.51 4.46
CA ILE A 155 -26.52 -15.96 5.43
C ILE A 155 -27.09 -14.72 6.11
N THR A 156 -27.78 -13.85 5.37
CA THR A 156 -28.40 -12.63 5.92
C THR A 156 -29.48 -12.98 6.94
N ASN A 157 -30.32 -13.97 6.65
CA ASN A 157 -31.37 -14.41 7.55
C ASN A 157 -30.82 -15.09 8.81
N ALA A 158 -29.73 -15.86 8.69
CA ALA A 158 -29.06 -16.47 9.84
C ALA A 158 -28.49 -15.41 10.80
N ILE A 159 -27.88 -14.35 10.26
CA ILE A 159 -27.34 -13.24 11.08
C ILE A 159 -28.47 -12.46 11.75
N LEU A 160 -29.57 -12.19 11.05
CA LEU A 160 -30.74 -11.53 11.64
C LEU A 160 -31.32 -12.35 12.81
N GLN A 161 -31.28 -13.68 12.71
CA GLN A 161 -31.73 -14.56 13.78
C GLN A 161 -30.77 -14.52 14.98
N ASP A 162 -29.45 -14.58 14.77
CA ASP A 162 -28.44 -14.45 15.85
C ASP A 162 -28.52 -13.07 16.55
N ILE A 163 -28.80 -12.01 15.80
CA ILE A 163 -29.00 -10.67 16.37
C ILE A 163 -30.31 -10.57 17.15
N LYS A 164 -31.38 -11.21 16.67
CA LYS A 164 -32.68 -11.26 17.38
C LYS A 164 -32.58 -12.07 18.66
N GLU A 165 -31.83 -13.17 18.64
CA GLU A 165 -31.56 -14.02 19.81
C GLU A 165 -30.69 -13.28 20.85
N LYS A 166 -29.68 -12.52 20.40
CA LYS A 166 -28.85 -11.66 21.27
C LYS A 166 -29.57 -10.43 21.84
N GLN A 167 -30.71 -10.03 21.28
CA GLN A 167 -31.51 -8.92 21.80
C GLN A 167 -32.45 -9.34 22.95
N GLU A 168 -32.72 -10.64 23.13
CA GLU A 168 -33.64 -11.12 24.17
C GLU A 168 -32.97 -11.35 25.53
N SER A 169 -31.63 -11.41 25.61
CA SER A 169 -30.90 -11.46 26.89
C SER A 169 -30.54 -10.05 27.40
N LYS A 170 -31.56 -9.27 27.78
CA LYS A 170 -31.38 -7.97 28.43
C LYS A 170 -31.85 -8.05 29.88
N GLU A 171 -31.00 -8.54 30.79
CA GLU A 171 -31.10 -8.15 32.20
C GLU A 171 -30.60 -6.70 32.35
N PRO A 172 -31.30 -5.85 33.12
CA PRO A 172 -31.00 -4.42 33.20
C PRO A 172 -29.68 -4.16 33.96
N PRO A 173 -28.77 -3.30 33.47
CA PRO A 173 -27.50 -3.02 34.14
C PRO A 173 -27.69 -2.19 35.41
N LYS A 174 -26.99 -2.62 36.48
CA LYS A 174 -26.89 -1.98 37.79
C LYS A 174 -26.07 -0.69 37.68
N VAL A 175 -26.66 0.44 38.07
CA VAL A 175 -26.00 1.77 38.08
C VAL A 175 -24.90 1.76 39.14
N VAL A 176 -23.64 1.89 38.71
CA VAL A 176 -22.51 2.14 39.62
C VAL A 176 -22.22 3.63 39.60
N GLN A 177 -22.65 4.30 40.66
CA GLN A 177 -22.39 5.71 40.93
C GLN A 177 -20.92 5.87 41.35
N ILE A 178 -20.11 6.50 40.49
CA ILE A 178 -18.73 6.88 40.85
C ILE A 178 -18.82 8.19 41.64
N VAL A 179 -18.61 8.10 42.95
CA VAL A 179 -18.43 9.27 43.83
C VAL A 179 -17.01 9.79 43.61
N ILE A 180 -16.90 10.97 42.99
CA ILE A 180 -15.63 11.70 42.88
C ILE A 180 -15.40 12.37 44.24
N TYR A 181 -14.39 11.92 44.98
CA TYR A 181 -13.86 12.67 46.13
C TYR A 181 -12.99 13.81 45.58
N GLU A 182 -13.46 15.04 45.75
CA GLU A 182 -12.60 16.21 45.60
C GLU A 182 -11.61 16.23 46.78
N SER A 183 -10.32 16.13 46.48
CA SER A 183 -9.26 16.24 47.48
C SER A 183 -8.94 17.72 47.68
N SER A 184 -9.39 18.31 48.79
CA SER A 184 -8.86 19.61 49.23
C SER A 184 -7.44 19.44 49.77
N VAL A 185 -6.47 20.00 49.04
CA VAL A 185 -5.19 20.52 49.55
C VAL A 185 -4.82 21.76 48.76
#